data_AF-A0AA35XNB3-F1
#
_entry.id   AF-A0AA35XNB3-F1
#
_cell.length_a   1.000
_cell.length_b   1.000
_cell.length_c   1.000
_cell.angle_alpha   90.00
_cell.angle_beta   90.00
_cell.angle_gamma   90.00
#
_symmetry.space_group_name_H-M   'P 1'
#
loop_
_entity.id
_entity.type
_entity.pdbx_description
1 polymer ?
#
loop_
_entity_poly.entity_id
_entity_poly.type
_entity_poly.pdbx_seq_one_letter_code
_entity_poly.pdbx_strand_id
1 'polypeptide(L)'
;MPPYIAPEQNAVVGYWGRPTSTLDWCEENHAWSPYVAEFWNTLSNMAMVLPGLIGMWSCATNGLELRYLLSYFGLFVVGVGSTLFHGTLLYSMQVY
;
A
#
# COMPACT_ATOMS: atom_id res chain seq x y z
N MET A 1 37.36 0.17 17.29
CA MET A 1 35.89 0.12 17.42
C MET A 1 35.42 -1.07 16.62
N PRO A 2 34.59 -1.97 17.17
CA PRO A 2 33.96 -2.99 16.35
C PRO A 2 33.09 -2.31 15.28
N PRO A 3 32.93 -2.91 14.08
CA PRO A 3 31.99 -2.39 13.09
C PRO A 3 30.59 -2.33 13.71
N TYR A 4 29.85 -1.25 13.43
CA TYR A 4 28.43 -1.20 13.70
C TYR A 4 27.74 -2.24 12.81
N ILE A 5 27.39 -3.37 13.41
CA ILE A 5 26.51 -4.36 12.79
C ILE A 5 25.11 -3.80 13.02
N ALA A 6 24.50 -3.24 11.96
CA ALA A 6 23.07 -2.96 11.98
C ALA A 6 22.38 -4.25 12.46
N PRO A 7 21.47 -4.19 13.45
CA PRO A 7 20.74 -5.39 13.81
C PRO A 7 20.19 -5.96 12.51
N GLU A 8 20.47 -7.23 12.22
CA GLU A 8 19.62 -7.98 11.30
C GLU A 8 18.23 -7.70 11.84
N GLN A 9 17.47 -6.85 11.14
CA GLN A 9 16.18 -6.40 11.64
C GLN A 9 15.47 -7.70 12.00
N ASN A 10 15.05 -7.83 13.26
CA ASN A 10 14.13 -8.88 13.66
C ASN A 10 12.81 -8.58 12.93
N ALA A 11 12.82 -8.69 11.60
CA ALA A 11 11.68 -8.54 10.75
C ALA A 11 10.77 -9.66 11.20
N VAL A 12 9.79 -9.29 12.02
CA VAL A 12 8.73 -10.19 12.45
C VAL A 12 8.22 -10.82 11.15
N VAL A 13 8.46 -12.12 11.00
CA VAL A 13 8.06 -12.83 9.78
C VAL A 13 6.55 -12.89 9.81
N GLY A 14 5.92 -11.99 9.06
CA GLY A 14 4.48 -11.98 8.91
C GLY A 14 4.00 -13.07 7.97
N TYR A 15 2.69 -13.07 7.74
CA TYR A 15 2.02 -14.03 6.88
C TYR A 15 2.59 -14.07 5.45
N TRP A 16 3.03 -12.92 4.92
CA TRP A 16 3.56 -12.78 3.55
C TRP A 16 5.05 -13.11 3.42
N GLY A 17 5.70 -13.57 4.50
CA GLY A 17 7.12 -13.87 4.54
C GLY A 17 7.98 -12.67 4.93
N ARG A 18 9.29 -12.74 4.64
CA ARG A 18 10.22 -11.64 4.91
C ARG A 18 9.99 -10.50 3.90
N PRO A 19 10.04 -9.22 4.32
CA PRO A 19 10.01 -8.09 3.41
C PRO A 19 11.06 -8.23 2.30
N THR A 20 10.67 -7.91 1.06
CA THR A 20 11.56 -7.91 -0.11
C THR A 20 11.61 -6.55 -0.78
N SER A 21 10.79 -5.59 -0.35
CA SER A 21 10.80 -4.21 -0.82
C SER A 21 12.18 -3.56 -0.64
N THR A 22 12.47 -2.56 -1.47
CA THR A 22 13.72 -1.78 -1.33
C THR A 22 13.63 -0.75 -0.21
N LEU A 23 12.42 -0.52 0.32
CA LEU A 23 12.10 0.47 1.35
C LEU A 23 11.12 -0.13 2.35
N ASP A 24 11.33 0.22 3.61
CA ASP A 24 10.51 -0.12 4.78
C ASP A 24 10.28 1.22 5.51
N TRP A 25 9.04 1.56 5.83
CA TRP A 25 8.73 2.88 6.39
C TRP A 25 8.91 2.89 7.91
N CYS A 26 8.59 4.01 8.54
CA CYS A 26 8.78 4.18 9.98
C CYS A 26 7.72 3.45 10.82
N GLU A 27 6.66 2.89 10.21
CA GLU A 27 5.64 2.13 10.94
C GLU A 27 6.17 0.74 11.32
N GLU A 28 5.88 0.28 12.53
CA GLU A 28 6.34 -1.03 13.00
C GLU A 28 5.58 -2.17 12.29
N ASN A 29 6.36 -3.06 11.67
CA ASN A 29 5.83 -4.19 10.92
C ASN A 29 5.09 -5.21 11.80
N HIS A 30 3.87 -5.54 11.39
CA HIS A 30 2.96 -6.50 12.03
C HIS A 30 2.57 -6.17 13.48
N ALA A 31 2.71 -4.92 13.91
CA ALA A 31 2.37 -4.48 15.27
C ALA A 31 0.88 -4.70 15.63
N TRP A 32 -0.01 -4.59 14.64
CA TRP A 32 -1.47 -4.71 14.84
C TRP A 32 -2.07 -6.00 14.27
N SER A 33 -1.41 -6.61 13.28
CA SER A 33 -1.91 -7.82 12.62
C SER A 33 -0.77 -8.61 11.96
N PRO A 34 -0.72 -9.94 12.10
CA PRO A 34 0.26 -10.77 11.39
C PRO A 34 0.03 -10.80 9.87
N TYR A 35 -1.12 -10.32 9.38
CA TYR A 35 -1.50 -10.33 7.97
C TYR A 35 -1.21 -9.02 7.23
N VAL A 36 -1.00 -7.92 7.96
CA VAL A 36 -0.77 -6.58 7.40
C VAL A 36 0.53 -6.05 7.98
N ALA A 37 1.52 -5.79 7.12
CA ALA A 37 2.83 -5.31 7.56
C ALA A 37 2.73 -3.94 8.24
N GLU A 38 2.29 -2.91 7.51
CA GLU A 38 2.13 -1.56 8.07
C GLU A 38 0.64 -1.20 8.12
N PHE A 39 -0.01 -1.38 9.28
CA PHE A 39 -1.46 -1.32 9.41
C PHE A 39 -2.05 0.07 9.08
N TRP A 40 -1.49 1.13 9.66
CA TRP A 40 -1.99 2.49 9.48
C TRP A 40 -1.68 3.03 8.10
N ASN A 41 -0.49 2.74 7.56
CA ASN A 41 -0.15 3.04 6.17
C ASN A 41 -1.12 2.30 5.23
N THR A 42 -1.39 1.01 5.44
CA THR A 42 -2.37 0.24 4.63
C THR A 42 -3.78 0.84 4.71
N LEU A 43 -4.26 1.17 5.91
CA LEU A 43 -5.61 1.69 6.13
C LEU A 43 -5.80 3.10 5.56
N SER A 44 -4.81 3.97 5.71
CA SER A 44 -4.88 5.35 5.24
C SER A 44 -5.07 5.46 3.72
N ASN A 45 -4.56 4.48 2.95
CA ASN A 45 -4.75 4.38 1.51
C ASN A 45 -6.22 4.20 1.07
N MET A 46 -7.13 3.81 1.98
CA MET A 46 -8.57 3.79 1.69
C MET A 46 -9.13 5.17 1.35
N ALA A 47 -8.46 6.25 1.79
CA ALA A 47 -8.78 7.62 1.39
C ALA A 47 -8.51 7.90 -0.11
N MET A 48 -7.79 7.03 -0.82
CA MET A 48 -7.63 7.08 -2.28
C MET A 48 -8.53 6.06 -2.98
N VAL A 49 -8.60 4.82 -2.47
CA VAL A 49 -9.41 3.73 -3.04
C VAL A 49 -10.89 4.10 -3.07
N LEU A 50 -11.46 4.55 -1.94
CA LEU A 50 -12.90 4.81 -1.85
C LEU A 50 -13.34 5.99 -2.73
N PRO A 51 -12.67 7.17 -2.70
CA PRO A 51 -13.02 8.25 -3.62
C PRO A 51 -12.78 7.92 -5.09
N GLY A 52 -11.76 7.10 -5.41
CA GLY A 52 -11.54 6.58 -6.76
C GLY A 52 -12.74 5.77 -7.28
N LEU A 53 -13.23 4.82 -6.46
CA LEU A 53 -14.42 4.02 -6.80
C LEU A 53 -15.70 4.88 -6.92
N ILE A 54 -15.94 5.75 -5.93
CA ILE A 54 -17.12 6.63 -5.90
C ILE A 54 -17.10 7.58 -7.10
N GLY A 55 -15.92 8.13 -7.43
CA GLY A 55 -15.74 9.03 -8.56
C GLY A 55 -15.96 8.34 -9.90
N MET A 56 -15.46 7.11 -10.09
CA MET A 56 -15.75 6.33 -11.30
C MET A 56 -17.24 6.04 -11.45
N TRP A 57 -17.92 5.64 -10.37
CA TRP A 57 -19.37 5.41 -10.38
C TRP A 57 -20.15 6.67 -10.71
N SER A 58 -19.75 7.82 -10.14
CA SER A 58 -20.33 9.12 -10.46
C SER A 58 -20.13 9.51 -11.93
N CYS A 59 -18.93 9.29 -12.49
CA CYS A 59 -18.65 9.57 -13.90
C CYS A 59 -19.54 8.72 -14.83
N ALA A 60 -19.68 7.42 -14.53
CA ALA A 60 -20.48 6.51 -15.34
C ALA A 60 -21.98 6.83 -15.26
N THR A 61 -22.48 7.18 -14.08
CA THR A 61 -23.91 7.48 -13.86
C THR A 61 -24.32 8.83 -14.42
N ASN A 62 -23.43 9.83 -14.40
CA ASN A 62 -23.72 11.18 -14.89
C ASN A 62 -23.25 11.42 -16.34
N GLY A 63 -22.69 10.40 -17.01
CA GLY A 63 -22.24 10.50 -18.40
C GLY A 63 -21.10 11.51 -18.60
N LEU A 64 -20.19 11.61 -17.63
CA LEU A 64 -19.04 12.52 -17.71
C LEU A 64 -18.04 12.04 -18.76
N GLU A 65 -17.20 12.95 -19.25
CA GLU A 65 -16.17 12.63 -20.24
C GLU A 65 -15.18 11.57 -19.72
N LEU A 66 -14.67 10.76 -20.64
CA LEU A 66 -13.73 9.67 -20.37
C LEU A 66 -12.51 10.12 -19.54
N ARG A 67 -12.05 11.37 -19.72
CA ARG A 67 -10.89 11.91 -18.97
C ARG A 67 -11.11 11.91 -17.45
N TYR A 68 -12.34 12.14 -17.00
CA TYR A 68 -12.69 12.15 -15.57
C TYR A 68 -12.71 10.71 -15.02
N LEU A 69 -13.31 9.79 -15.77
CA LEU A 69 -13.31 8.37 -15.44
C LEU A 69 -11.87 7.84 -15.31
N LEU A 70 -11.01 8.14 -16.28
CA LEU A 70 -9.60 7.72 -16.28
C LEU A 70 -8.82 8.34 -15.11
N SER A 71 -9.12 9.58 -14.73
CA SER A 71 -8.49 10.22 -13.57
C SER A 71 -8.84 9.51 -12.26
N TYR A 72 -10.13 9.19 -12.04
CA TYR A 72 -10.56 8.43 -10.86
C TYR A 72 -10.07 6.98 -10.87
N PHE A 73 -10.00 6.37 -12.05
CA PHE A 73 -9.40 5.04 -12.21
C PHE A 73 -7.91 5.05 -11.82
N GLY A 74 -7.16 6.06 -12.27
CA GLY A 74 -5.75 6.22 -11.88
C GLY A 74 -5.58 6.37 -10.36
N LEU A 75 -6.41 7.20 -9.71
CA LEU A 75 -6.40 7.35 -8.26
C LEU A 75 -6.72 6.02 -7.54
N PHE A 76 -7.70 5.27 -8.03
CA PHE A 76 -8.05 3.96 -7.51
C PHE A 76 -6.88 2.97 -7.61
N VAL A 77 -6.23 2.89 -8.79
CA VAL A 77 -5.08 2.01 -9.02
C VAL A 77 -3.94 2.35 -8.07
N VAL A 78 -3.58 3.63 -7.93
CA VAL A 78 -2.54 4.09 -6.99
C VAL A 78 -2.90 3.73 -5.54
N GLY A 79 -4.16 3.93 -5.15
CA GLY A 79 -4.62 3.55 -3.81
C GLY A 79 -4.51 2.05 -3.54
N VAL A 80 -4.91 1.21 -4.51
CA VAL A 80 -4.83 -0.25 -4.40
C VAL A 80 -3.37 -0.73 -4.37
N GLY A 81 -2.52 -0.22 -5.27
CA GLY A 81 -1.09 -0.54 -5.30
C GLY A 81 -0.42 -0.22 -3.96
N SER A 82 -0.68 0.99 -3.44
CA SER A 82 -0.17 1.42 -2.13
C SER A 82 -0.69 0.56 -0.98
N THR A 83 -1.98 0.19 -0.96
CA THR A 83 -2.53 -0.76 0.03
C THR A 83 -1.84 -2.12 -0.03
N LEU A 84 -1.60 -2.66 -1.22
CA LEU A 84 -0.92 -3.95 -1.40
C LEU A 84 0.55 -3.88 -1.01
N PHE A 85 1.23 -2.80 -1.34
CA PHE A 85 2.62 -2.55 -0.95
C PHE A 85 2.76 -2.50 0.58
N HIS A 86 2.04 -1.60 1.26
CA HIS A 86 2.12 -1.46 2.71
C HIS A 86 1.58 -2.67 3.47
N GLY A 87 0.65 -3.43 2.86
CA GLY A 87 0.13 -4.65 3.46
C GLY A 87 1.14 -5.81 3.46
N THR A 88 2.09 -5.82 2.52
CA THR A 88 2.95 -7.00 2.27
C THR A 88 4.45 -6.72 2.34
N LEU A 89 4.90 -5.48 2.08
CA LEU A 89 6.29 -5.09 1.88
C LEU A 89 7.05 -5.98 0.88
N LEU A 90 6.35 -6.45 -0.16
CA LEU A 90 6.96 -7.23 -1.23
C LEU A 90 7.41 -6.31 -2.37
N TYR A 91 8.60 -6.55 -2.93
CA TYR A 91 9.08 -5.83 -4.11
C TYR A 91 8.11 -5.92 -5.28
N SER A 92 7.49 -7.11 -5.45
CA SER A 92 6.47 -7.29 -6.48
C SER A 92 5.32 -6.31 -6.33
N MET A 93 4.93 -5.92 -5.12
CA MET A 93 3.85 -4.97 -4.87
C MET A 93 4.32 -3.51 -4.84
N GLN A 94 5.63 -3.26 -4.75
CA GLN A 94 6.20 -1.90 -4.75
C GLN A 94 6.15 -1.23 -6.14
N VAL A 95 6.21 -2.02 -7.20
CA VAL A 95 6.24 -1.54 -8.59
C VAL A 95 4.85 -1.47 -9.23
N TYR A 96 3.79 -1.81 -8.48
CA TYR A 96 2.40 -1.75 -8.93
C TYR A 96 1.65 -0.57 -8.34
#